data_AF-A0A1F3VDG4-F1
#
_entry.id   AF-A0A1F3VDG4-F1
#
_cell.length_a   1.000
_cell.length_b   1.000
_cell.length_c   1.000
_cell.angle_alpha   90.00
_cell.angle_beta   90.00
_cell.angle_gamma   90.00
#
_symmetry.space_group_name_H-M   'P 1'
#
loop_
_entity.id
_entity.type
_entity.pdbx_description
1 polymer ?
#
loop_
_entity_poly.entity_id
_entity_poly.type
_entity_poly.pdbx_seq_one_letter_code
_entity_poly.pdbx_strand_id
1 'polypeptide(L)'
;MKHLMQLFLALSAFLISTQISIAANLQVVKTLDGRAVYCQDDRDEQMMKGNKAVSVNVASFQNLTQDLADIELQIRFVKCSDASWHLDSNPTSETYTTISLDDGNEVEVTTTYEQFKLIITDDENQVLIQKALTGAESSGQELINFQVPQSILALGVNVTILAVTEFFSSDRTPSEGKHLVNFGSFRLHSK
;
A
#
# COMPACT_ATOMS: atom_id res chain seq x y z
N MET A 1 51.86 18.91 50.76
CA MET A 1 52.78 17.85 50.28
C MET A 1 51.91 16.79 49.61
N LYS A 2 51.79 16.82 48.27
CA LYS A 2 52.41 15.90 47.30
C LYS A 2 52.08 14.41 47.53
N HIS A 3 51.25 13.85 46.65
CA HIS A 3 51.38 12.60 45.85
C HIS A 3 50.08 12.54 45.00
N LEU A 4 50.03 12.85 43.70
CA LEU A 4 50.62 12.17 42.53
C LEU A 4 50.29 10.66 42.51
N MET A 5 49.34 10.22 41.67
CA MET A 5 49.64 9.60 40.37
C MET A 5 48.56 8.59 39.89
N GLN A 6 48.07 8.79 38.64
CA GLN A 6 47.59 7.81 37.64
C GLN A 6 46.27 7.03 37.89
N LEU A 7 45.50 6.59 36.89
CA LEU A 7 45.24 6.88 35.48
C LEU A 7 44.09 5.95 35.04
N PHE A 8 43.19 6.45 34.19
CA PHE A 8 42.19 5.82 33.30
C PHE A 8 41.93 4.29 33.28
N LEU A 9 40.62 3.94 33.23
CA LEU A 9 39.94 3.12 32.19
C LEU A 9 38.43 3.08 32.51
N ALA A 10 37.61 3.93 31.90
CA ALA A 10 36.73 3.60 30.78
C ALA A 10 35.80 2.40 31.01
N LEU A 11 34.51 2.65 31.24
CA LEU A 11 33.47 1.91 30.51
C LEU A 11 32.21 2.77 30.38
N SER A 12 31.98 3.19 29.14
CA SER A 12 30.79 3.83 28.62
C SER A 12 29.51 3.17 29.14
N ALA A 13 28.74 3.90 29.95
CA ALA A 13 27.33 3.60 30.12
C ALA A 13 26.67 3.83 28.77
N PHE A 14 26.35 2.72 28.11
CA PHE A 14 25.43 2.64 26.99
C PHE A 14 24.12 3.34 27.36
N LEU A 15 23.98 4.60 26.94
CA LEU A 15 22.67 5.19 26.69
C LEU A 15 22.47 5.14 25.19
N ILE A 16 22.27 3.92 24.67
CA ILE A 16 21.48 3.79 23.45
C ILE A 16 20.07 4.14 23.89
N SER A 17 19.72 5.41 23.71
CA SER A 17 18.34 5.81 23.53
C SER A 17 17.83 5.03 22.32
N THR A 18 17.27 3.85 22.55
CA THR A 18 16.38 3.22 21.59
C THR A 18 15.21 4.17 21.45
N GLN A 19 15.29 5.09 20.49
CA GLN A 19 14.11 5.71 19.94
C GLN A 19 13.31 4.55 19.37
N ILE A 20 12.32 4.11 20.15
CA ILE A 20 11.26 3.25 19.65
C ILE A 20 10.53 4.16 18.66
N SER A 21 10.99 4.15 17.41
CA SER A 21 10.19 4.60 16.29
C SER A 21 9.02 3.62 16.24
N ILE A 22 7.92 4.02 16.88
CA ILE A 22 6.64 3.39 16.66
C ILE A 22 6.29 3.80 15.22
N ALA A 23 6.83 3.07 14.25
CA ALA A 23 6.20 2.95 12.96
C ALA A 23 4.79 2.45 13.29
N ALA A 24 3.84 3.39 13.36
CA ALA A 24 2.44 3.04 13.43
C ALA A 24 2.20 2.22 12.17
N ASN A 25 2.08 0.90 12.32
CA ASN A 25 1.66 0.00 11.26
C ASN A 25 0.22 0.38 10.90
N LEU A 26 0.09 1.43 10.09
CA LEU A 26 -1.18 1.87 9.55
C LEU A 26 -1.50 0.93 8.37
N GLN A 27 -1.88 -0.31 8.70
CA GLN A 27 -2.30 -1.27 7.69
C GLN A 27 -3.72 -0.91 7.26
N VAL A 28 -3.82 -0.07 6.24
CA VAL A 28 -5.10 0.18 5.56
C VAL A 28 -5.18 -0.79 4.39
N VAL A 29 -6.25 -1.58 4.33
CA VAL A 29 -6.49 -2.58 3.28
C VAL A 29 -7.70 -2.14 2.46
N LYS A 30 -7.52 -1.91 1.15
CA LYS A 30 -8.56 -1.41 0.23
C LYS A 30 -8.79 -2.31 -0.98
N THR A 31 -10.03 -2.41 -1.45
CA THR A 31 -10.42 -3.06 -2.71
C THR A 31 -10.33 -2.13 -3.92
N LEU A 32 -10.54 -2.74 -5.09
CA LEU A 32 -11.11 -2.11 -6.28
C LEU A 32 -12.19 -1.10 -5.89
N ASP A 33 -12.04 0.15 -6.32
CA ASP A 33 -12.88 1.33 -6.02
C ASP A 33 -12.50 2.15 -4.77
N GLY A 34 -11.49 1.73 -4.00
CA GLY A 34 -10.97 2.49 -2.88
C GLY A 34 -11.76 2.38 -1.57
N ARG A 35 -12.75 1.49 -1.51
CA ARG A 35 -13.41 1.08 -0.25
C ARG A 35 -12.48 0.22 0.60
N ALA A 36 -12.63 0.32 1.92
CA ALA A 36 -11.92 -0.56 2.85
C ALA A 36 -12.59 -1.94 2.89
N VAL A 37 -11.79 -3.00 2.94
CA VAL A 37 -12.29 -4.37 3.09
C VAL A 37 -11.65 -5.11 4.23
N TYR A 38 -12.34 -6.15 4.68
CA TYR A 38 -11.95 -6.98 5.80
C TYR A 38 -11.93 -8.44 5.36
N CYS A 39 -11.00 -9.19 5.94
CA CYS A 39 -10.85 -10.61 5.65
C CYS A 39 -11.58 -11.50 6.66
N GLN A 40 -12.44 -10.94 7.53
CA GLN A 40 -13.19 -11.70 8.52
C GLN A 40 -14.68 -11.71 8.19
N ASP A 41 -15.33 -12.87 8.37
CA ASP A 41 -16.74 -13.12 8.02
C ASP A 41 -17.77 -12.50 8.99
N ASP A 42 -17.33 -12.05 10.16
CA ASP A 42 -18.16 -11.65 11.31
C ASP A 42 -18.35 -10.13 11.45
N ARG A 43 -17.81 -9.32 10.52
CA ARG A 43 -18.16 -7.89 10.43
C ARG A 43 -19.43 -7.73 9.61
N ASP A 44 -20.37 -6.93 10.12
CA ASP A 44 -21.70 -6.64 9.57
C ASP A 44 -21.84 -6.91 8.06
N GLU A 45 -22.90 -7.64 7.68
CA GLU A 45 -23.24 -8.04 6.29
C GLU A 45 -23.32 -6.87 5.28
N GLN A 46 -23.28 -5.62 5.75
CA GLN A 46 -23.22 -4.41 4.94
C GLN A 46 -21.79 -4.00 4.51
N MET A 47 -20.74 -4.66 5.00
CA MET A 47 -19.36 -4.42 4.59
C MET A 47 -18.98 -5.32 3.42
N MET A 48 -18.35 -4.75 2.38
CA MET A 48 -17.98 -5.49 1.17
C MET A 48 -16.96 -6.59 1.48
N LYS A 49 -17.30 -7.83 1.14
CA LYS A 49 -16.37 -8.97 1.12
C LYS A 49 -15.56 -8.90 -0.18
N GLY A 50 -14.29 -8.53 -0.09
CA GLY A 50 -13.35 -8.55 -1.21
C GLY A 50 -12.29 -9.64 -1.01
N ASN A 51 -11.97 -10.39 -2.06
CA ASN A 51 -10.96 -11.45 -1.98
C ASN A 51 -9.54 -10.94 -2.23
N LYS A 52 -9.38 -9.74 -2.81
CA LYS A 52 -8.10 -9.06 -3.02
C LYS A 52 -8.12 -7.62 -2.55
N ALA A 53 -6.97 -7.13 -2.12
CA ALA A 53 -6.79 -5.77 -1.67
C ALA A 53 -5.34 -5.30 -1.77
N VAL A 54 -5.12 -4.00 -1.60
CA VAL A 54 -3.78 -3.41 -1.46
C VAL A 54 -3.56 -2.85 -0.06
N SER A 55 -2.38 -3.13 0.48
CA SER A 55 -1.86 -2.60 1.74
C SER A 55 -0.69 -1.67 1.43
N VAL A 56 -0.71 -0.47 1.98
CA VAL A 56 0.39 0.50 1.89
C VAL A 56 0.88 0.79 3.30
N ASN A 57 2.18 0.56 3.53
CA ASN A 57 2.83 0.84 4.80
C ASN A 57 4.03 1.78 4.59
N VAL A 58 4.28 2.69 5.52
CA VAL A 58 5.55 3.43 5.58
C VAL A 58 6.60 2.49 6.17
N ALA A 59 7.51 1.99 5.34
CA ALA A 59 8.56 1.07 5.74
C ALA A 59 9.69 1.79 6.48
N SER A 60 10.05 2.98 6.01
CA SER A 60 11.00 3.84 6.70
C SER A 60 10.72 5.32 6.42
N PHE A 61 11.20 6.16 7.34
CA PHE A 61 11.06 7.60 7.28
C PHE A 61 12.33 8.23 7.86
N GLN A 62 12.96 9.13 7.12
CA GLN A 62 14.16 9.85 7.56
C GLN A 62 14.04 11.33 7.23
N ASN A 63 14.26 12.18 8.23
CA ASN A 63 14.47 13.61 8.00
C ASN A 63 15.91 13.81 7.55
N LEU A 64 16.11 14.13 6.27
CA LEU A 64 17.44 14.36 5.70
C LEU A 64 17.94 15.77 6.03
N THR A 65 17.06 16.77 5.89
CA THR A 65 17.33 18.18 6.23
C THR A 65 16.11 18.80 6.93
N GLN A 66 16.15 20.08 7.27
CA GLN A 66 14.96 20.81 7.75
C GLN A 66 13.85 20.86 6.70
N ASP A 67 14.19 20.77 5.41
CA ASP A 67 13.24 21.00 4.32
C ASP A 67 12.79 19.71 3.62
N LEU A 68 13.52 18.60 3.78
CA LEU A 68 13.31 17.38 3.01
C LEU A 68 13.19 16.15 3.89
N ALA A 69 12.19 15.32 3.60
CA ALA A 69 12.02 13.99 4.16
C ALA A 69 12.21 12.92 3.08
N ASP A 70 12.86 11.82 3.46
CA ASP A 70 12.95 10.59 2.68
C ASP A 70 11.94 9.59 3.23
N ILE A 71 11.12 9.03 2.33
CA ILE A 71 10.03 8.12 2.66
C ILE A 71 10.18 6.86 1.83
N GLU A 72 10.21 5.72 2.51
CA GLU A 72 10.06 4.41 1.88
C GLU A 72 8.66 3.88 2.12
N LEU A 73 7.93 3.58 1.04
CA LEU A 73 6.66 2.88 1.09
C LEU A 73 6.84 1.44 0.69
N GLN A 74 6.23 0.55 1.46
CA GLN A 74 6.01 -0.83 1.09
C GLN A 74 4.57 -1.02 0.64
N ILE A 75 4.41 -1.31 -0.64
CA ILE A 75 3.14 -1.63 -1.27
C ILE A 75 3.04 -3.15 -1.35
N ARG A 76 1.94 -3.72 -0.85
CA ARG A 76 1.66 -5.16 -0.90
C ARG A 76 0.27 -5.40 -1.44
N PHE A 77 0.18 -6.26 -2.43
CA PHE A 77 -1.05 -6.86 -2.91
C PHE A 77 -1.33 -8.09 -2.06
N VAL A 78 -2.53 -8.17 -1.52
CA VAL A 78 -2.93 -9.23 -0.59
C VAL A 78 -4.23 -9.86 -1.04
N LYS A 79 -4.39 -11.14 -0.71
CA LYS A 79 -5.63 -11.88 -0.89
C LYS A 79 -6.13 -12.42 0.44
N CYS A 80 -7.45 -12.51 0.58
CA CYS A 80 -8.07 -13.10 1.75
C CYS A 80 -8.16 -14.62 1.57
N SER A 81 -7.64 -15.38 2.54
CA SER A 81 -7.73 -16.85 2.62
C SER A 81 -7.78 -17.27 4.08
N ASP A 82 -8.62 -18.23 4.44
CA ASP A 82 -8.73 -18.74 5.83
C ASP A 82 -8.86 -17.61 6.87
N ALA A 83 -9.71 -16.62 6.54
CA ALA A 83 -9.95 -15.40 7.31
C ALA A 83 -8.72 -14.52 7.62
N SER A 84 -7.63 -14.70 6.87
CA SER A 84 -6.37 -13.99 7.02
C SER A 84 -5.87 -13.36 5.71
N TRP A 85 -5.23 -12.19 5.79
CA TRP A 85 -4.60 -11.55 4.64
C TRP A 85 -3.24 -12.18 4.35
N HIS A 86 -3.07 -12.68 3.13
CA HIS A 86 -1.81 -13.25 2.65
C HIS A 86 -1.27 -12.45 1.48
N LEU A 87 0.07 -12.39 1.35
CA LEU A 87 0.70 -11.82 0.16
C LEU A 87 0.22 -12.55 -1.09
N ASP A 88 -0.23 -11.79 -2.07
CA ASP A 88 -0.74 -12.34 -3.32
C ASP A 88 0.35 -12.33 -4.39
N SER A 89 0.94 -13.51 -4.62
CA SER A 89 1.99 -13.69 -5.63
C SER A 89 1.47 -13.65 -7.08
N ASN A 90 0.16 -13.52 -7.29
CA ASN A 90 -0.44 -13.31 -8.61
C ASN A 90 -1.49 -12.18 -8.54
N PRO A 91 -1.07 -10.94 -8.27
CA PRO A 91 -1.99 -9.83 -8.06
C PRO A 91 -2.66 -9.34 -9.36
N THR A 92 -2.24 -9.87 -10.51
CA THR A 92 -2.62 -9.41 -11.84
C THR A 92 -3.91 -10.04 -12.38
N SER A 93 -4.55 -10.98 -11.66
CA SER A 93 -5.83 -11.52 -12.11
C SER A 93 -6.69 -12.05 -10.96
N GLU A 94 -7.99 -11.93 -11.11
CA GLU A 94 -9.02 -12.47 -10.23
C GLU A 94 -10.19 -13.02 -11.04
N THR A 95 -10.76 -14.13 -10.59
CA THR A 95 -11.98 -14.70 -11.15
C THR A 95 -13.05 -14.71 -10.08
N TYR A 96 -14.24 -14.20 -10.39
CA TYR A 96 -15.40 -14.26 -9.50
C TYR A 96 -16.66 -14.60 -10.29
N THR A 97 -17.63 -15.20 -9.60
CA THR A 97 -18.95 -15.49 -10.16
C THR A 97 -19.90 -14.35 -9.80
N THR A 98 -20.53 -13.76 -10.79
CA THR A 98 -21.60 -12.75 -10.61
C THR A 98 -22.88 -13.23 -11.29
N ILE A 99 -23.99 -12.54 -11.07
CA ILE A 99 -25.27 -12.81 -11.74
C ILE A 99 -25.41 -11.88 -12.93
N SER A 100 -25.61 -12.44 -14.12
CA SER A 100 -25.93 -11.68 -15.33
C SER A 100 -27.25 -10.94 -15.15
N LEU A 101 -27.25 -9.64 -15.45
CA LEU A 101 -28.44 -8.79 -15.35
C LEU A 101 -29.47 -9.09 -16.44
N ASP A 102 -29.04 -9.71 -17.55
CA ASP A 102 -29.89 -9.95 -18.72
C ASP A 102 -30.75 -11.22 -18.58
N ASP A 103 -30.20 -12.27 -17.95
CA ASP A 103 -30.85 -13.59 -17.87
C ASP A 103 -30.84 -14.22 -16.47
N GLY A 104 -30.22 -13.57 -15.48
CA GLY A 104 -30.18 -14.03 -14.09
C GLY A 104 -29.30 -15.26 -13.85
N ASN A 105 -28.52 -15.69 -14.85
CA ASN A 105 -27.62 -16.83 -14.73
C ASN A 105 -26.30 -16.42 -14.07
N GLU A 106 -25.67 -17.36 -13.38
CA GLU A 106 -24.29 -17.21 -12.90
C GLU A 106 -23.34 -17.12 -14.10
N VAL A 107 -22.54 -16.06 -14.12
CA VAL A 107 -21.49 -15.84 -15.11
C VAL A 107 -20.17 -15.70 -14.37
N GLU A 108 -19.19 -16.49 -14.79
CA GLU A 108 -17.81 -16.32 -14.37
C GLU A 108 -17.20 -15.11 -15.10
N VAL A 109 -16.75 -14.13 -14.33
CA VAL A 109 -16.02 -12.97 -14.82
C VAL A 109 -14.58 -13.09 -14.37
N THR A 110 -13.67 -13.03 -15.33
CA THR A 110 -12.25 -12.86 -15.03
C THR A 110 -11.90 -11.40 -15.23
N THR A 111 -11.28 -10.80 -14.22
CA THR A 111 -10.65 -9.49 -14.31
C THR A 111 -9.14 -9.68 -14.35
N THR A 112 -8.49 -9.06 -15.34
CA THR A 112 -7.03 -8.92 -15.36
C THR A 112 -6.66 -7.49 -14.98
N TYR A 113 -5.60 -7.36 -14.18
CA TYR A 113 -5.01 -6.11 -13.75
C TYR A 113 -3.62 -6.01 -14.38
N GLU A 114 -3.41 -4.99 -15.18
CA GLU A 114 -2.14 -4.70 -15.82
C GLU A 114 -1.68 -3.29 -15.45
N GLN A 115 -0.37 -3.05 -15.55
CA GLN A 115 0.20 -1.70 -15.47
C GLN A 115 -0.18 -0.95 -14.19
N PHE A 116 0.05 -1.59 -13.04
CA PHE A 116 -0.13 -0.92 -11.76
C PHE A 116 0.71 0.37 -11.70
N LYS A 117 0.10 1.46 -11.25
CA LYS A 117 0.73 2.78 -11.17
C LYS A 117 0.50 3.36 -9.79
N LEU A 118 1.57 3.87 -9.21
CA LEU A 118 1.54 4.73 -8.04
C LEU A 118 1.49 6.18 -8.50
N ILE A 119 0.57 6.95 -7.92
CA ILE A 119 0.52 8.40 -8.03
C ILE A 119 0.54 8.97 -6.61
N ILE A 120 1.46 9.88 -6.34
CA ILE A 120 1.50 10.65 -5.10
C ILE A 120 1.21 12.11 -5.43
N THR A 121 0.21 12.67 -4.77
CA THR A 121 -0.17 14.08 -4.90
C THR A 121 -0.11 14.80 -3.56
N ASP A 122 0.01 16.12 -3.58
CA ASP A 122 -0.21 16.96 -2.40
C ASP A 122 -1.71 17.11 -2.08
N ASP A 123 -2.04 18.01 -1.15
CA ASP A 123 -3.41 18.33 -0.74
C ASP A 123 -4.20 19.12 -1.79
N GLU A 124 -3.52 19.82 -2.69
CA GLU A 124 -4.10 20.50 -3.85
C GLU A 124 -4.28 19.56 -5.08
N ASN A 125 -3.92 18.28 -4.95
CA ASN A 125 -3.89 17.27 -6.01
C ASN A 125 -2.84 17.51 -7.10
N GLN A 126 -1.79 18.30 -6.83
CA GLN A 126 -0.65 18.39 -7.73
C GLN A 126 0.17 17.10 -7.68
N VAL A 127 0.56 16.59 -8.85
CA VAL A 127 1.34 15.35 -8.94
C VAL A 127 2.78 15.60 -8.50
N LEU A 128 3.16 14.96 -7.40
CA LEU A 128 4.52 14.96 -6.89
C LEU A 128 5.32 13.83 -7.53
N ILE A 129 4.72 12.63 -7.58
CA ILE A 129 5.37 11.41 -8.09
C ILE A 129 4.37 10.61 -8.90
N GLN A 130 4.84 10.06 -10.02
CA GLN A 130 4.13 9.04 -10.79
C GLN A 130 5.11 7.93 -11.16
N LYS A 131 4.80 6.69 -10.78
CA LYS A 131 5.69 5.55 -10.98
C LYS A 131 4.92 4.27 -11.31
N ALA A 132 5.42 3.49 -12.27
CA ALA A 132 4.91 2.15 -12.53
C ALA A 132 5.38 1.17 -11.45
N LEU A 133 4.51 0.26 -11.02
CA LEU A 133 4.76 -0.76 -10.02
C LEU A 133 5.12 -2.10 -10.68
N THR A 134 6.24 -2.12 -11.39
CA THR A 134 6.66 -3.26 -12.23
C THR A 134 7.19 -4.45 -11.43
N GLY A 135 7.63 -4.25 -10.18
CA GLY A 135 8.11 -5.33 -9.30
C GLY A 135 6.96 -6.12 -8.65
N ALA A 136 5.80 -5.49 -8.50
CA ALA A 136 4.63 -6.08 -7.86
C ALA A 136 4.02 -7.24 -8.65
N GLU A 137 4.11 -7.22 -9.99
CA GLU A 137 3.50 -8.23 -10.88
C GLU A 137 3.98 -9.66 -10.59
N SER A 138 5.22 -9.82 -10.11
CA SER A 138 5.84 -11.12 -9.85
C SER A 138 5.92 -11.51 -8.38
N SER A 139 5.97 -10.53 -7.48
CA SER A 139 6.23 -10.77 -6.05
C SER A 139 5.04 -10.42 -5.16
N GLY A 140 4.00 -9.79 -5.71
CA GLY A 140 2.90 -9.24 -4.93
C GLY A 140 3.28 -8.00 -4.12
N GLN A 141 4.48 -7.47 -4.24
CA GLN A 141 4.92 -6.32 -3.46
C GLN A 141 5.97 -5.45 -4.16
N GLU A 142 6.10 -4.20 -3.72
CA GLU A 142 7.15 -3.30 -4.18
C GLU A 142 7.54 -2.30 -3.09
N LEU A 143 8.83 -1.96 -3.04
CA LEU A 143 9.36 -0.88 -2.22
C LEU A 143 9.57 0.36 -3.09
N ILE A 144 9.01 1.48 -2.65
CA ILE A 144 9.09 2.76 -3.33
C ILE A 144 9.75 3.76 -2.40
N ASN A 145 10.91 4.24 -2.81
CA ASN A 145 11.62 5.32 -2.14
C ASN A 145 11.33 6.64 -2.85
N PHE A 146 11.02 7.68 -2.08
CA PHE A 146 10.88 9.02 -2.60
C PHE A 146 11.16 10.09 -1.56
N GLN A 147 11.52 11.26 -2.06
CA GLN A 147 11.74 12.44 -1.24
C GLN A 147 10.61 13.43 -1.43
N VAL A 148 10.16 14.04 -0.34
CA VAL A 148 9.10 15.05 -0.35
C VAL A 148 9.47 16.20 0.58
N PRO A 149 9.20 17.46 0.20
CA PRO A 149 9.35 18.59 1.09
C PRO A 149 8.57 18.40 2.39
N GLN A 150 9.18 18.72 3.54
CA GLN A 150 8.51 18.59 4.84
C GLN A 150 7.27 19.49 4.94
N SER A 151 7.29 20.66 4.29
CA SER A 151 6.13 21.56 4.20
C SER A 151 4.91 20.90 3.55
N ILE A 152 5.14 20.08 2.52
CA ILE A 152 4.08 19.31 1.84
C ILE A 152 3.64 18.13 2.72
N LEU A 153 4.59 17.39 3.30
CA LEU A 153 4.28 16.25 4.16
C LEU A 153 3.49 16.63 5.43
N ALA A 154 3.71 17.84 5.95
CA ALA A 154 2.99 18.38 7.10
C ALA A 154 1.49 18.57 6.83
N LEU A 155 1.13 18.97 5.60
CA LEU A 155 -0.27 19.08 5.14
C LEU A 155 -0.84 17.71 4.72
N GLY A 156 0.05 16.81 4.35
CA GLY A 156 -0.22 15.43 3.99
C GLY A 156 -0.23 15.23 2.48
N VAL A 157 0.18 14.04 2.07
CA VAL A 157 0.20 13.58 0.68
C VAL A 157 -0.83 12.48 0.48
N ASN A 158 -1.46 12.49 -0.69
CA ASN A 158 -2.35 11.42 -1.12
C ASN A 158 -1.57 10.43 -1.96
N VAL A 159 -1.68 9.15 -1.62
CA VAL A 159 -1.07 8.03 -2.33
C VAL A 159 -2.19 7.25 -2.99
N THR A 160 -2.20 7.18 -4.32
CA THR A 160 -3.20 6.44 -5.09
C THR A 160 -2.54 5.38 -5.94
N ILE A 161 -3.09 4.17 -5.89
CA ILE A 161 -2.67 3.05 -6.71
C ILE A 161 -3.76 2.81 -7.75
N LEU A 162 -3.38 2.86 -9.02
CA LEU A 162 -4.26 2.63 -10.17
C LEU A 162 -3.84 1.34 -10.86
N ALA A 163 -4.81 0.66 -11.48
CA ALA A 163 -4.58 -0.47 -12.35
C ALA A 163 -5.36 -0.30 -13.65
N VAL A 164 -4.81 -0.79 -14.77
CA VAL A 164 -5.60 -0.98 -15.98
C VAL A 164 -6.32 -2.32 -15.83
N THR A 165 -7.65 -2.32 -15.93
CA THR A 165 -8.49 -3.52 -15.86
C THR A 165 -9.06 -3.86 -17.21
N GLU A 166 -9.13 -5.16 -17.49
CA GLU A 166 -9.93 -5.72 -18.58
C GLU A 166 -10.85 -6.81 -18.03
N PHE A 167 -12.10 -6.78 -18.46
CA PHE A 167 -13.13 -7.74 -18.04
C PHE A 167 -13.36 -8.77 -19.15
N PHE A 168 -13.46 -10.04 -18.77
CA PHE A 168 -13.72 -11.15 -19.66
C PHE A 168 -14.98 -11.91 -19.24
N SER A 169 -15.85 -12.24 -20.19
CA SER A 169 -16.95 -13.19 -20.00
C SER A 169 -16.43 -14.62 -19.84
N SER A 170 -17.32 -15.54 -19.47
CA SER A 170 -17.00 -16.95 -19.20
C SER A 170 -16.38 -17.69 -20.39
N ASP A 171 -16.60 -17.24 -21.62
CA ASP A 171 -15.99 -17.75 -22.85
C ASP A 171 -14.65 -17.07 -23.20
N ARG A 172 -14.13 -16.22 -22.30
CA ARG A 172 -12.93 -15.39 -22.45
C ARG A 172 -13.01 -14.32 -23.53
N THR A 173 -14.20 -13.92 -23.93
CA THR A 173 -14.39 -12.75 -24.78
C THR A 173 -14.27 -11.47 -23.93
N PRO A 174 -13.53 -10.44 -24.37
CA PRO A 174 -13.51 -9.15 -23.66
C PRO A 174 -14.92 -8.56 -23.60
N SER A 175 -15.42 -8.28 -22.40
CA SER A 175 -16.81 -7.84 -22.20
C SER A 175 -16.97 -6.32 -22.21
N GLU A 176 -15.98 -5.57 -21.69
CA GLU A 176 -16.13 -4.10 -21.51
C GLU A 176 -14.93 -3.25 -21.97
N GLY A 177 -13.87 -3.85 -22.55
CA GLY A 177 -12.65 -3.12 -22.92
C GLY A 177 -11.80 -2.74 -21.71
N LYS A 178 -10.77 -1.90 -21.94
CA LYS A 178 -9.79 -1.54 -20.88
C LYS A 178 -10.21 -0.28 -20.13
N HIS A 179 -10.22 -0.35 -18.80
CA HIS A 179 -10.53 0.75 -17.90
C HIS A 179 -9.36 1.06 -16.96
N LEU A 180 -9.29 2.30 -16.46
CA LEU A 180 -8.38 2.65 -15.37
C LEU A 180 -9.20 2.63 -14.07
N VAL A 181 -8.85 1.77 -13.13
CA VAL A 181 -9.53 1.66 -11.84
C VAL A 181 -8.63 2.14 -10.71
N ASN A 182 -9.26 2.77 -9.72
CA ASN A 182 -8.60 3.04 -8.45
C ASN A 182 -8.55 1.74 -7.65
N PHE A 183 -7.35 1.24 -7.40
CA PHE A 183 -7.08 0.03 -6.63
C PHE A 183 -6.88 0.33 -5.14
N GLY A 184 -6.63 1.60 -4.78
CA GLY A 184 -6.59 2.07 -3.39
C GLY A 184 -6.04 3.49 -3.28
N SER A 185 -6.63 4.30 -2.39
CA SER A 185 -6.13 5.64 -2.04
C SER A 185 -5.90 5.79 -0.53
N PHE A 186 -4.77 6.36 -0.16
CA PHE A 186 -4.28 6.51 1.21
C PHE A 186 -3.84 7.95 1.43
N ARG A 187 -3.95 8.46 2.66
CA ARG A 187 -3.37 9.75 3.03
C ARG A 187 -2.25 9.51 4.02
N LEU A 188 -1.06 10.02 3.71
CA LEU A 188 0.09 10.05 4.61
C LEU A 188 0.25 11.48 5.09
N HIS A 189 0.51 11.67 6.39
CA HIS A 189 0.84 12.97 6.94
C HIS A 189 1.81 12.77 8.11
N SER A 190 2.66 13.76 8.39
CA SER A 190 3.43 13.74 9.63
C SER A 190 2.48 13.91 10.82
N LYS A 191 2.80 13.25 11.94
CA LYS A 191 2.15 13.50 13.23
C LYS A 191 2.74 14.72 13.91
#